data_AF-A0A1X1UCP4-F1
#
_entry.id   AF-A0A1X1UCP4-F1
#
_cell.length_a   1.000
_cell.length_b   1.000
_cell.length_c   1.000
_cell.angle_alpha   90.00
_cell.angle_beta   90.00
_cell.angle_gamma   90.00
#
_symmetry.space_group_name_H-M   'P 1'
#
loop_
_entity.id
_entity.type
_entity.pdbx_description
1 polymer ?
#
loop_
_entity_poly.entity_id
_entity_poly.type
_entity_poly.pdbx_seq_one_letter_code
_entity_poly.pdbx_strand_id
1 'polypeptide(L)'
;MAWLIFLGLVSTVILQEVVIGIAILQDSRENPIFPRWIAYLTFLTASLTIPGGLIVFFKTGPFAWNGLISWWILLAAFCVWMVTFTTALIRAIKRQSAASATALAREVATT
;
A
#
# COMPACT_ATOMS: atom_id res chain seq x y z
N MET A 1 12.38 20.09 18.45
CA MET A 1 13.18 19.03 17.77
C MET A 1 12.35 17.84 17.25
N ALA A 2 11.02 17.76 17.48
CA ALA A 2 10.19 16.64 17.01
C ALA A 2 9.98 16.54 15.48
N TRP A 3 10.41 17.54 14.70
CA TRP A 3 10.16 17.62 13.26
C TRP A 3 11.00 16.64 12.42
N LEU A 4 12.20 16.27 12.87
CA LEU A 4 13.07 15.31 12.17
C LEU A 4 12.51 13.88 12.21
N ILE A 5 11.71 13.56 13.22
CA ILE A 5 11.07 12.24 13.35
C ILE A 5 10.05 12.05 12.21
N PHE A 6 9.36 13.12 11.80
CA PHE A 6 8.45 13.08 10.66
C PHE A 6 9.18 12.76 9.35
N LEU A 7 10.38 13.30 9.13
CA LEU A 7 11.19 12.96 7.95
C LEU A 7 11.59 11.48 7.94
N GLY A 8 11.97 10.93 9.10
CA GLY A 8 12.26 9.50 9.23
C GLY A 8 11.03 8.64 8.92
N LEU A 9 9.89 8.98 9.50
CA LEU A 9 8.64 8.20 9.38
C LEU A 9 8.04 8.26 7.97
N VAL A 10 8.08 9.42 7.32
CA VAL A 10 7.63 9.57 5.93
C VAL A 10 8.54 8.80 4.98
N SER A 11 9.87 8.85 5.20
CA SER A 11 10.83 8.11 4.37
C SER A 11 10.62 6.61 4.47
N THR A 12 10.33 6.08 5.67
CA THR A 12 10.06 4.64 5.84
C THR A 12 8.76 4.21 5.18
N VAL A 13 7.71 5.03 5.24
CA VAL A 13 6.43 4.73 4.57
C VAL A 13 6.61 4.71 3.05
N ILE A 14 7.29 5.70 2.47
CA ILE A 14 7.53 5.73 1.02
C ILE A 14 8.33 4.50 0.59
N LEU A 15 9.38 4.14 1.32
CA LEU A 15 10.17 2.94 1.04
C LEU A 15 9.31 1.68 1.11
N GLN A 16 8.46 1.56 2.14
CA GLN A 16 7.54 0.43 2.31
C GLN A 16 6.60 0.31 1.11
N GLU A 17 5.93 1.40 0.70
CA GLU A 17 5.02 1.41 -0.44
C GLU A 17 5.72 1.01 -1.75
N VAL A 18 6.92 1.53 -1.99
CA VAL A 18 7.71 1.22 -3.20
C VAL A 18 8.10 -0.26 -3.21
N VAL A 19 8.58 -0.80 -2.09
CA VAL A 19 8.94 -2.22 -1.96
C VAL A 19 7.73 -3.12 -2.21
N ILE A 20 6.57 -2.77 -1.65
CA ILE A 20 5.32 -3.51 -1.87
C ILE A 20 4.91 -3.47 -3.35
N GLY A 21 4.95 -2.29 -3.97
CA GLY A 21 4.61 -2.12 -5.39
C GLY A 21 5.50 -2.96 -6.30
N ILE A 22 6.81 -2.98 -6.04
CA ILE A 22 7.77 -3.80 -6.78
C ILE A 22 7.49 -5.29 -6.56
N ALA A 23 7.27 -5.72 -5.31
CA ALA A 23 6.99 -7.12 -4.99
C ALA A 23 5.73 -7.64 -5.70
N ILE A 24 4.67 -6.82 -5.80
CA ILE A 24 3.45 -7.18 -6.54
C ILE A 24 3.74 -7.29 -8.05
N LEU A 25 4.57 -6.40 -8.61
CA LEU A 25 4.92 -6.46 -10.04
C LEU A 25 5.87 -7.61 -10.40
N GLN A 26 6.70 -8.04 -9.45
CA GLN A 26 7.60 -9.19 -9.60
C GLN A 26 6.86 -10.54 -9.51
N ASP A 27 5.65 -10.57 -8.95
CA ASP A 27 4.83 -11.78 -8.90
C ASP A 27 4.42 -12.20 -10.33
N SER A 28 5.13 -13.19 -10.86
CA SER A 28 4.95 -13.75 -12.20
C SER A 28 4.19 -15.08 -12.20
N ARG A 29 3.50 -15.42 -11.09
CA ARG A 29 2.67 -16.63 -11.00
C ARG A 29 1.49 -16.55 -11.96
N GLU A 30 1.04 -17.68 -12.50
CA GLU A 30 -0.17 -17.76 -13.34
C GLU A 30 -1.42 -17.23 -12.61
N ASN A 31 -1.47 -17.43 -11.29
CA ASN A 31 -2.46 -16.84 -10.40
C ASN A 31 -1.76 -15.95 -9.37
N PRO A 32 -1.56 -14.65 -9.67
CA PRO A 32 -0.85 -13.74 -8.77
C PRO A 32 -1.62 -13.55 -7.46
N ILE A 33 -0.88 -13.41 -6.36
CA ILE A 33 -1.45 -13.27 -5.01
C ILE A 33 -2.23 -11.96 -4.90
N PHE A 34 -1.68 -10.89 -5.48
CA PHE A 34 -2.29 -9.57 -5.56
C PHE A 34 -2.54 -9.20 -7.02
N PRO A 35 -3.71 -8.62 -7.36
CA PRO A 35 -3.94 -8.09 -8.71
C PRO A 35 -2.98 -6.92 -9.01
N ARG A 36 -2.41 -6.89 -10.22
CA ARG A 36 -1.38 -5.93 -10.64
C ARG A 36 -1.82 -4.46 -10.52
N TRP A 37 -3.12 -4.18 -10.61
CA TRP A 37 -3.66 -2.84 -10.39
C TRP A 37 -3.36 -2.27 -9.00
N ILE A 38 -3.29 -3.12 -7.98
CA ILE A 38 -2.97 -2.69 -6.62
C ILE A 38 -1.55 -2.10 -6.57
N ALA A 39 -0.61 -2.63 -7.37
CA ALA A 39 0.73 -2.05 -7.44
C ALA A 39 0.69 -0.59 -7.92
N TYR A 40 -0.11 -0.27 -8.94
CA TYR A 40 -0.27 1.11 -9.41
C TYR A 40 -0.89 2.01 -8.36
N LEU A 41 -1.86 1.51 -7.59
CA LEU A 41 -2.49 2.24 -6.48
C LEU A 41 -1.48 2.53 -5.35
N THR A 42 -0.64 1.55 -5.01
CA THR A 42 0.46 1.69 -4.05
C THR A 42 1.49 2.72 -4.53
N PHE A 43 1.91 2.68 -5.80
CA PHE A 43 2.83 3.69 -6.36
C PHE A 43 2.22 5.10 -6.42
N LEU A 44 0.92 5.21 -6.71
CA LEU A 44 0.20 6.49 -6.67
C LEU A 44 0.18 7.05 -5.25
N THR A 45 -0.07 6.20 -4.25
CA THR A 45 -0.10 6.57 -2.83
C THR A 45 1.30 6.97 -2.33
N ALA A 46 2.34 6.23 -2.71
CA ALA A 46 3.73 6.59 -2.45
C ALA A 46 4.06 7.98 -3.03
N SER A 47 3.66 8.22 -4.28
CA SER A 47 3.89 9.48 -4.99
C SER A 47 3.17 10.66 -4.33
N LEU A 48 1.96 10.45 -3.79
CA LEU A 48 1.21 11.44 -3.01
C LEU A 48 1.83 11.69 -1.62
N THR A 49 2.51 10.69 -1.05
CA THR A 49 3.15 10.80 0.26
C THR A 49 4.46 11.61 0.20
N ILE A 50 5.16 11.62 -0.94
CA ILE A 50 6.38 12.42 -1.18
C ILE A 50 6.16 13.93 -0.91
N PRO A 51 5.17 14.61 -1.53
CA PRO A 51 4.90 16.02 -1.23
C PRO A 51 4.35 16.23 0.19
N GLY A 52 3.76 15.20 0.81
CA GLY A 52 3.42 15.19 2.24
C GLY A 52 4.63 15.36 3.16
N GLY A 53 5.81 14.87 2.76
CA GLY A 53 7.08 15.12 3.46
C GLY A 53 7.66 16.53 3.21
N LEU A 54 7.44 17.08 2.01
CA LEU A 54 7.86 18.43 1.61
C LEU A 54 6.93 19.55 2.10
N ILE A 55 5.88 19.18 2.81
CA ILE A 55 4.80 20.07 3.26
C ILE A 55 5.25 21.18 4.22
N VAL A 56 6.47 21.05 4.74
CA VAL A 56 7.12 22.05 5.61
C VAL A 56 7.60 23.28 4.84
N PHE A 57 7.73 23.20 3.52
CA PHE A 57 8.14 24.32 2.67
C PHE A 57 6.97 25.17 2.13
N PHE A 58 5.72 24.68 2.17
CA PHE A 58 4.55 25.40 1.65
C PHE A 58 3.69 26.00 2.77
N LYS A 59 3.93 27.28 3.08
CA LYS A 59 3.26 28.00 4.19
C LYS A 59 1.92 28.67 3.81
N THR A 60 1.62 28.93 2.53
CA THR A 60 0.39 29.63 2.07
C THR A 60 -0.01 29.29 0.62
N GLY A 61 -1.32 29.23 0.32
CA GLY A 61 -1.91 28.94 -1.01
C GLY A 61 -3.03 27.87 -0.99
N PRO A 62 -3.79 27.65 -2.08
CA PRO A 62 -4.80 26.57 -2.18
C PRO A 62 -4.21 25.15 -2.07
N PHE A 63 -2.88 25.03 -2.24
CA PHE A 63 -2.10 23.82 -1.99
C PHE A 63 -1.47 23.76 -0.59
N ALA A 64 -1.63 24.80 0.25
CA ALA A 64 -1.07 24.85 1.59
C ALA A 64 -1.80 23.93 2.56
N TRP A 65 -1.25 23.78 3.76
CA TRP A 65 -1.74 22.92 4.85
C TRP A 65 -3.23 23.09 5.20
N ASN A 66 -3.78 24.31 5.06
CA ASN A 66 -5.20 24.63 5.28
C ASN A 66 -6.06 24.45 4.01
N GLY A 67 -5.44 24.06 2.90
CA GLY A 67 -6.10 23.80 1.64
C GLY A 67 -6.93 22.53 1.75
N LEU A 68 -8.24 22.69 1.65
CA LEU A 68 -9.24 21.63 1.66
C LEU A 68 -8.99 20.54 0.58
N ILE A 69 -8.09 20.79 -0.37
CA ILE A 69 -7.82 19.90 -1.49
C ILE A 69 -6.60 19.01 -1.19
N SER A 70 -5.45 19.58 -0.82
CA SER A 70 -4.23 18.81 -0.55
C SER A 70 -4.38 17.83 0.62
N TRP A 71 -4.99 18.27 1.72
CA TRP A 71 -5.18 17.44 2.91
C TRP A 71 -6.17 16.29 2.66
N TRP A 72 -7.31 16.60 2.06
CA TRP A 72 -8.36 15.61 1.82
C TRP A 72 -8.00 14.64 0.70
N ILE A 73 -7.25 15.05 -0.32
CA ILE A 73 -6.74 14.14 -1.34
C ILE A 73 -5.73 13.16 -0.75
N LEU A 74 -4.79 13.63 0.08
CA LEU A 74 -3.86 12.72 0.77
C LEU A 74 -4.61 11.74 1.67
N LEU A 75 -5.53 12.24 2.49
CA LEU A 75 -6.32 11.42 3.40
C LEU A 75 -7.18 10.41 2.62
N ALA A 76 -7.87 10.84 1.57
CA ALA A 76 -8.69 9.97 0.75
C ALA A 76 -7.84 8.92 0.02
N ALA A 77 -6.70 9.30 -0.56
CA ALA A 77 -5.79 8.35 -1.21
C ALA A 77 -5.26 7.31 -0.22
N PHE A 78 -4.87 7.74 0.98
CA PHE A 78 -4.44 6.84 2.04
C PHE A 78 -5.57 5.90 2.49
N CYS A 79 -6.79 6.41 2.72
CA CYS A 79 -7.93 5.58 3.08
C CYS A 79 -8.29 4.56 1.99
N VAL A 80 -8.32 4.99 0.72
CA VAL A 80 -8.59 4.12 -0.43
C VAL A 80 -7.52 3.04 -0.53
N TRP A 81 -6.25 3.41 -0.40
CA TRP A 81 -5.14 2.47 -0.39
C TRP A 81 -5.26 1.48 0.77
N MET A 82 -5.50 1.95 2.00
CA MET A 82 -5.61 1.11 3.19
C MET A 82 -6.74 0.08 3.07
N VAL A 83 -7.92 0.49 2.61
CA VAL A 83 -9.07 -0.41 2.41
C VAL A 83 -8.79 -1.42 1.29
N THR A 84 -8.24 -0.95 0.16
CA THR A 84 -7.94 -1.82 -0.99
C THR A 84 -6.87 -2.86 -0.62
N PHE A 85 -5.80 -2.42 0.03
CA PHE A 85 -4.71 -3.30 0.43
C PHE A 85 -5.17 -4.32 1.49
N THR A 86 -5.93 -3.88 2.50
CA THR A 86 -6.47 -4.77 3.53
C THR A 86 -7.40 -5.82 2.95
N THR A 87 -8.33 -5.42 2.08
CA THR A 87 -9.27 -6.37 1.46
C THR A 87 -8.56 -7.35 0.52
N ALA A 88 -7.54 -6.90 -0.21
CA ALA A 88 -6.71 -7.77 -1.04
C ALA A 88 -5.90 -8.77 -0.20
N LEU A 89 -5.31 -8.33 0.91
CA LEU A 89 -4.58 -9.20 1.83
C LEU A 89 -5.49 -10.28 2.44
N ILE A 90 -6.68 -9.91 2.90
CA ILE A 90 -7.66 -10.88 3.43
C ILE A 90 -8.04 -11.91 2.36
N ARG A 91 -8.25 -11.47 1.11
CA ARG A 91 -8.57 -12.37 -0.02
C ARG A 91 -7.40 -13.32 -0.34
N ALA A 92 -6.17 -12.81 -0.33
CA ALA A 92 -4.96 -13.60 -0.52
C ALA A 92 -4.82 -14.68 0.57
N ILE A 93 -4.99 -14.32 1.83
CA ILE A 93 -4.92 -15.25 2.97
C ILE A 93 -5.99 -16.35 2.83
N LYS A 94 -7.25 -15.98 2.54
CA LYS A 94 -8.33 -16.96 2.36
C LYS A 94 -8.05 -17.95 1.22
N ARG A 95 -7.50 -17.47 0.09
CA ARG A 95 -7.09 -18.32 -1.03
C ARG A 95 -5.97 -19.28 -0.64
N GLN A 96 -4.97 -18.80 0.09
CA GLN A 96 -3.85 -19.62 0.56
C GLN A 96 -4.33 -20.70 1.54
N SER A 97 -5.18 -20.36 2.51
CA SER A 97 -5.75 -21.34 3.45
C SER A 97 -6.56 -22.42 2.74
N ALA A 98 -7.38 -22.07 1.74
CA ALA A 98 -8.15 -23.04 0.97
C ALA A 98 -7.25 -23.98 0.14
N ALA A 99 -6.19 -23.43 -0.48
CA ALA A 99 -5.22 -24.22 -1.23
C ALA A 99 -4.47 -25.21 -0.32
N SER A 100 -4.01 -24.75 0.86
CA SER A 100 -3.33 -25.60 1.85
C SER A 100 -4.23 -26.72 2.38
N ALA A 101 -5.50 -26.43 2.68
CA ALA A 101 -6.45 -27.45 3.13
C ALA A 101 -6.69 -28.54 2.06
N THR A 102 -6.78 -28.14 0.79
CA THR A 102 -6.93 -29.06 -0.34
C THR A 102 -5.69 -29.94 -0.52
N ALA A 103 -4.49 -29.36 -0.37
CA ALA A 103 -3.24 -30.10 -0.46
C ALA A 103 -3.11 -31.17 0.64
N LEU A 104 -3.44 -30.81 1.89
CA LEU A 104 -3.42 -31.74 3.03
C LEU A 104 -4.43 -32.88 2.84
N ALA A 105 -5.66 -32.59 2.38
CA ALA A 105 -6.67 -33.60 2.10
C ALA A 105 -6.19 -34.59 1.01
N ARG A 106 -5.44 -34.10 0.01
CA ARG A 106 -4.86 -34.94 -1.04
C ARG A 106 -3.77 -35.86 -0.52
N GLU A 107 -2.89 -35.37 0.34
CA GLU A 107 -1.79 -36.13 0.94
C GLU A 107 -2.31 -37.27 1.83
N VAL A 108 -3.35 -37.00 2.63
CA VAL A 108 -4.04 -37.99 3.46
C VAL A 108 -4.75 -39.05 2.61
N ALA A 109 -5.35 -38.67 1.47
CA ALA A 109 -6.04 -39.63 0.59
C ALA A 109 -5.08 -40.55 -0.20
N THR A 110 -3.80 -40.18 -0.30
CA THR A 110 -2.75 -41.00 -0.95
C THR A 110 -1.97 -41.91 -0.01
N THR A 111 -2.23 -41.85 1.30
CA THR A 111 -1.60 -42.70 2.34
C THR A 111 -2.56 -43.80 2.76
#